data_AF-A0A928DAV7-F1
#
_entry.id   AF-A0A928DAV7-F1
#
_cell.length_a   1.000
_cell.length_b   1.000
_cell.length_c   1.000
_cell.angle_alpha   90.00
_cell.angle_beta   90.00
_cell.angle_gamma   90.00
#
_symmetry.space_group_name_H-M   'P 1'
#
loop_
_entity.id
_entity.type
_entity.pdbx_description
1 polymer ?
#
loop_
_entity_poly.entity_id
_entity_poly.type
_entity_poly.pdbx_seq_one_letter_code
_entity_poly.pdbx_strand_id
1 'polypeptide(L)'
;MNATLSNEMRTQLKGPAYGEMDHITWVTMTPHGPDVMNLLLDGMLPGDYLNQKTTLNEKYVDVLDYPADGETVARLSELKRKKAAESNASTVKASSFGWNAEDSTAALQAAIDSGARKVIVDWRDEGDWVVSSVVLRKSNQEIAIADGVTIRGKADSTADALLTIPQGVTNVFLYGIVTAAVAVENGDCRPVIQILGGENVAVTDLTIVSDACDRIKFPDTVKNLQIDSITYKKPQDWPKRKLRR
;
A
#
# COMPACT_ATOMS: atom_id res chain seq x y z
N MET A 1 -25.70 -0.25 -58.49
CA MET A 1 -24.23 -0.42 -58.37
C MET A 1 -23.85 0.15 -57.01
N ASN A 2 -23.59 -0.73 -56.03
CA ASN A 2 -23.24 -0.32 -54.67
C ASN A 2 -21.74 -0.05 -54.61
N ALA A 3 -21.36 1.21 -54.41
CA ALA A 3 -19.97 1.58 -54.17
C ALA A 3 -19.60 1.18 -52.73
N THR A 4 -18.84 0.10 -52.60
CA THR A 4 -18.14 -0.26 -51.37
C THR A 4 -17.00 0.76 -51.19
N LEU A 5 -17.26 1.82 -50.43
CA LEU A 5 -16.19 2.72 -49.99
C LEU A 5 -15.24 1.90 -49.09
N SER A 6 -14.00 1.71 -49.54
CA SER A 6 -12.98 1.00 -48.78
C SER A 6 -12.70 1.76 -47.47
N ASN A 7 -12.39 1.01 -46.42
CA ASN A 7 -11.96 1.52 -45.10
C ASN A 7 -10.69 2.40 -45.13
N GLU A 8 -10.18 2.76 -46.32
CA GLU A 8 -8.91 3.46 -46.53
C GLU A 8 -9.02 4.99 -46.54
N MET A 9 -10.23 5.56 -46.49
CA MET A 9 -10.40 7.02 -46.26
C MET A 9 -10.44 7.40 -44.77
N ARG A 10 -9.76 6.62 -43.91
CA ARG A 10 -9.47 7.07 -42.54
C ARG A 10 -8.37 8.13 -42.64
N THR A 11 -8.69 9.33 -42.16
CA THR A 11 -7.83 10.52 -42.17
C THR A 11 -6.39 10.23 -41.74
N GLN A 12 -5.41 10.77 -42.48
CA GLN A 12 -3.96 10.54 -42.30
C GLN A 12 -3.41 10.94 -40.91
N LEU A 13 -4.23 11.58 -40.08
CA LEU A 13 -3.85 12.09 -38.75
C LEU A 13 -4.24 11.14 -37.60
N LYS A 14 -4.87 9.99 -37.86
CA LYS A 14 -5.09 8.97 -36.82
C LYS A 14 -3.82 8.14 -36.62
N GLY A 15 -3.29 8.10 -35.39
CA GLY A 15 -2.17 7.21 -35.06
C GLY A 15 -1.50 7.47 -33.72
N PRO A 16 -0.51 6.63 -33.32
CA PRO A 16 0.19 6.69 -32.03
C PRO A 16 0.79 8.05 -31.67
N ALA A 17 1.14 8.84 -32.68
CA ALA A 17 1.72 10.18 -32.52
C ALA A 17 0.67 11.27 -32.29
N TYR A 18 -0.58 11.08 -32.73
CA TYR A 18 -1.58 12.16 -32.86
C TYR A 18 -2.93 11.88 -32.16
N GLY A 19 -3.22 10.64 -31.73
CA GLY A 19 -4.43 10.30 -30.96
C GLY A 19 -5.72 10.14 -31.79
N GLU A 20 -6.87 10.13 -31.10
CA GLU A 20 -8.20 10.38 -31.71
C GLU A 20 -8.36 11.87 -31.98
N MET A 21 -9.09 12.24 -33.03
CA MET A 21 -9.38 13.66 -33.29
C MET A 21 -10.61 14.10 -32.51
N ASP A 22 -10.45 15.14 -31.69
CA ASP A 22 -11.56 16.00 -31.30
C ASP A 22 -11.94 16.86 -32.50
N HIS A 23 -13.20 16.76 -32.95
CA HIS A 23 -13.74 17.68 -33.95
C HIS A 23 -14.46 18.81 -33.24
N ILE A 24 -14.11 20.06 -33.55
CA ILE A 24 -14.84 21.23 -33.08
C ILE A 24 -15.83 21.63 -34.17
N THR A 25 -17.11 21.59 -33.84
CA THR A 25 -18.19 22.07 -34.71
C THR A 25 -18.79 23.31 -34.09
N TRP A 26 -18.86 24.40 -34.86
CA TRP A 26 -19.62 25.58 -34.44
C TRP A 26 -21.05 25.43 -34.93
N VAL A 27 -22.01 25.56 -34.01
CA VAL A 27 -23.44 25.53 -34.31
C VAL A 27 -24.08 26.84 -33.86
N THR A 28 -24.72 27.54 -34.79
CA THR A 28 -25.53 28.74 -34.49
C THR A 28 -26.99 28.45 -34.82
N MET A 29 -27.91 28.79 -33.91
CA MET A 29 -29.34 28.68 -34.19
C MET A 29 -29.89 29.95 -34.86
N THR A 30 -30.57 29.77 -35.99
CA THR A 30 -31.29 30.84 -36.70
C THR A 30 -32.80 30.58 -36.70
N PRO A 31 -33.64 31.57 -37.06
CA PRO A 31 -35.08 31.36 -37.27
C PRO A 31 -35.42 30.30 -38.34
N HIS A 32 -34.46 29.90 -39.18
CA HIS A 32 -34.62 28.88 -40.22
C HIS A 32 -33.98 27.52 -39.85
N GLY A 33 -33.37 27.40 -38.66
CA GLY A 33 -32.73 26.18 -38.18
C GLY A 33 -31.25 26.36 -37.81
N PRO A 34 -30.56 25.26 -37.46
CA PRO A 34 -29.14 25.28 -37.14
C PRO A 34 -28.28 25.49 -38.39
N ASP A 35 -27.40 26.49 -38.35
CA ASP A 35 -26.29 26.62 -39.28
C ASP A 35 -25.04 25.98 -38.66
N VAL A 36 -24.44 25.05 -39.42
CA VAL A 36 -23.30 24.25 -38.98
C VAL A 36 -22.10 24.58 -39.85
N MET A 37 -20.98 24.95 -39.21
CA MET A 37 -19.71 25.15 -39.88
C MET A 37 -18.64 24.21 -39.31
N ASN A 38 -18.02 23.42 -40.18
CA ASN A 38 -16.85 22.62 -39.84
C ASN A 38 -15.63 23.52 -39.85
N LEU A 39 -14.96 23.64 -38.71
CA LEU A 39 -13.73 24.42 -38.57
C LEU A 39 -12.52 23.50 -38.79
N LEU A 40 -11.68 23.85 -39.75
CA LEU A 40 -10.34 23.28 -39.83
C LEU A 40 -9.45 24.04 -38.85
N LEU A 41 -8.94 23.33 -37.84
CA LEU A 41 -7.93 23.88 -36.93
C LEU A 41 -6.54 23.69 -37.55
N ASP A 42 -5.95 24.78 -38.02
CA ASP A 42 -4.56 24.83 -38.47
C ASP A 42 -3.69 25.36 -37.31
N GLY A 43 -2.99 24.44 -36.64
CA GLY A 43 -2.02 24.76 -35.59
C GLY A 43 -2.57 24.96 -34.17
N MET A 44 -2.55 23.88 -33.37
CA MET A 44 -2.31 23.86 -31.91
C MET A 44 -1.72 22.47 -31.62
N LEU A 45 -0.55 22.25 -30.99
CA LEU A 45 0.07 22.88 -29.83
C LEU A 45 1.61 22.81 -29.89
N PRO A 46 2.35 23.87 -29.51
CA PRO A 46 3.69 23.75 -28.95
C PRO A 46 3.58 23.66 -27.42
N GLY A 47 3.53 22.43 -26.89
CA GLY A 47 3.51 22.14 -25.45
C GLY A 47 2.73 20.87 -25.10
N ASP A 48 3.40 19.97 -24.37
CA ASP A 48 2.94 18.77 -23.65
C ASP A 48 1.60 18.13 -24.09
N TYR A 49 1.57 17.59 -25.31
CA TYR A 49 0.44 16.78 -25.78
C TYR A 49 0.63 15.32 -25.35
N LEU A 50 -0.43 14.76 -24.76
CA LEU A 50 -0.47 13.38 -24.29
C LEU A 50 -0.77 12.46 -25.48
N ASN A 51 0.22 11.63 -25.86
CA ASN A 51 0.06 10.59 -26.88
C ASN A 51 0.74 9.28 -26.42
N GLN A 52 0.59 8.20 -27.18
CA GLN A 52 1.14 6.88 -26.79
C GLN A 52 2.66 6.91 -26.54
N LYS A 53 3.40 7.82 -27.19
CA LYS A 53 4.85 8.01 -27.01
C LYS A 53 5.20 8.90 -25.81
N THR A 54 4.35 9.87 -25.43
CA THR A 54 4.63 10.87 -24.39
C THR A 54 3.91 10.62 -23.06
N THR A 55 2.82 9.84 -23.04
CA THR A 55 2.01 9.53 -21.84
C THR A 55 2.51 8.32 -21.05
N LEU A 56 3.31 7.44 -21.66
CA LEU A 56 3.80 6.20 -21.03
C LEU A 56 5.02 6.45 -20.14
N ASN A 57 4.80 7.23 -19.08
CA ASN A 57 5.70 7.36 -17.95
C ASN A 57 5.08 6.56 -16.78
N GLU A 58 5.88 6.08 -15.81
CA GLU A 58 5.45 5.22 -14.69
C GLU A 58 4.22 5.74 -13.90
N LYS A 59 3.97 7.05 -13.99
CA LYS A 59 2.90 7.79 -13.33
C LYS A 59 1.48 7.51 -13.85
N TYR A 60 1.31 7.06 -15.10
CA TYR A 60 -0.02 6.93 -15.74
C TYR A 60 -0.32 5.54 -16.32
N VAL A 61 0.39 4.50 -15.87
CA VAL A 61 0.30 3.10 -16.35
C VAL A 61 -1.12 2.51 -16.25
N ASP A 62 -1.98 3.06 -15.39
CA ASP A 62 -3.33 2.55 -15.11
C ASP A 62 -4.46 3.32 -15.81
N VAL A 63 -4.13 4.39 -16.56
CA VAL A 63 -5.12 5.22 -17.28
C VAL A 63 -4.88 5.10 -18.78
N LEU A 64 -5.44 4.07 -19.40
CA LEU A 64 -5.46 3.90 -20.85
C LEU A 64 -6.89 3.63 -21.30
N ASP A 65 -7.57 4.69 -21.76
CA ASP A 65 -8.94 4.65 -22.31
C ASP A 65 -8.97 4.26 -23.80
N TYR A 66 -7.84 3.88 -24.39
CA TYR A 66 -7.73 3.57 -25.83
C TYR A 66 -7.17 2.16 -26.08
N PRO A 67 -7.63 1.43 -27.12
CA PRO A 67 -7.02 0.16 -27.50
C PRO A 67 -5.55 0.38 -27.86
N ALA A 68 -4.66 -0.08 -26.98
CA ALA A 68 -3.22 -0.01 -27.17
C ALA A 68 -2.79 -0.82 -28.39
N ASP A 69 -1.87 -0.27 -29.21
CA ASP A 69 -1.23 -1.04 -30.27
C ASP A 69 -0.31 -2.13 -29.70
N GLY A 70 0.10 -3.09 -30.53
CA GLY A 70 0.86 -4.27 -30.06
C GLY A 70 2.18 -3.91 -29.37
N GLU A 71 2.84 -2.84 -29.80
CA GLU A 71 4.10 -2.34 -29.22
C GLU A 71 3.86 -1.68 -27.85
N THR A 72 2.79 -0.89 -27.72
CA THR A 72 2.37 -0.27 -26.45
C THR A 72 1.95 -1.31 -25.43
N VAL A 73 1.23 -2.36 -25.84
CA VAL A 73 0.87 -3.49 -24.95
C VAL A 73 2.12 -4.19 -24.42
N ALA A 74 3.11 -4.44 -25.28
CA ALA A 74 4.37 -5.07 -24.87
C ALA A 74 5.13 -4.20 -23.85
N ARG A 75 5.28 -2.90 -24.14
CA ARG A 75 5.93 -1.94 -23.24
C ARG A 75 5.19 -1.79 -21.90
N LEU A 76 3.86 -1.73 -21.92
CA LEU A 76 3.03 -1.72 -20.70
C LEU A 76 3.21 -3.01 -19.89
N SER A 77 3.29 -4.16 -20.55
CA SER A 77 3.51 -5.44 -19.86
C SER A 77 4.87 -5.48 -19.17
N GLU A 78 5.91 -4.93 -19.79
CA GLU A 78 7.25 -4.83 -19.20
C GLU A 78 7.27 -3.84 -18.03
N LEU A 79 6.67 -2.65 -18.18
CA LEU A 79 6.57 -1.66 -17.11
C LEU A 79 5.78 -2.18 -15.91
N LYS A 80 4.65 -2.87 -16.15
CA LYS A 80 3.88 -3.52 -15.09
C LYS A 80 4.69 -4.61 -14.38
N ARG A 81 5.47 -5.41 -15.13
CA ARG A 81 6.37 -6.41 -14.55
C ARG A 81 7.49 -5.77 -13.72
N LYS A 82 8.12 -4.68 -14.18
CA LYS A 82 9.14 -3.94 -13.43
C LYS A 82 8.57 -3.33 -12.15
N LYS A 83 7.45 -2.60 -12.23
CA LYS A 83 6.75 -2.03 -11.07
C LYS A 83 6.32 -3.11 -10.07
N ALA A 84 5.81 -4.23 -10.56
CA ALA A 84 5.47 -5.38 -9.72
C ALA A 84 6.71 -6.06 -9.11
N ALA A 85 7.82 -6.15 -9.85
CA ALA A 85 9.07 -6.71 -9.36
C ALA A 85 9.73 -5.82 -8.31
N GLU A 86 9.71 -4.49 -8.46
CA GLU A 86 10.21 -3.55 -7.46
C GLU A 86 9.35 -3.57 -6.19
N SER A 87 8.02 -3.60 -6.35
CA SER A 87 7.06 -3.79 -5.25
C SER A 87 7.29 -5.11 -4.50
N ASN A 88 7.41 -6.22 -5.23
CA ASN A 88 7.62 -7.56 -4.65
C ASN A 88 9.03 -7.73 -4.07
N ALA A 89 10.07 -7.17 -4.67
CA ALA A 89 11.43 -7.17 -4.13
C ALA A 89 11.51 -6.36 -2.82
N SER A 90 10.61 -5.40 -2.63
CA SER A 90 10.49 -4.61 -1.41
C SER A 90 9.56 -5.22 -0.36
N THR A 91 8.96 -6.39 -0.61
CA THR A 91 8.06 -7.06 0.33
C THR A 91 8.67 -8.37 0.82
N VAL A 92 8.73 -8.56 2.14
CA VAL A 92 9.23 -9.78 2.76
C VAL A 92 8.23 -10.35 3.76
N LYS A 93 8.22 -11.67 3.91
CA LYS A 93 7.49 -12.33 5.00
C LYS A 93 8.42 -12.46 6.20
N ALA A 94 7.90 -12.25 7.40
CA ALA A 94 8.70 -12.43 8.60
C ALA A 94 9.23 -13.87 8.71
N SER A 95 8.43 -14.87 8.30
CA SER A 95 8.82 -16.28 8.34
C SER A 95 10.02 -16.65 7.47
N SER A 96 10.37 -15.86 6.44
CA SER A 96 11.57 -16.13 5.63
C SER A 96 12.88 -15.86 6.39
N PHE A 97 12.81 -15.17 7.53
CA PHE A 97 13.93 -14.93 8.45
C PHE A 97 13.94 -15.93 9.62
N GLY A 98 13.05 -16.91 9.60
CA GLY A 98 12.86 -17.90 10.65
C GLY A 98 11.58 -17.69 11.45
N TRP A 99 11.29 -18.62 12.34
CA TRP A 99 10.19 -18.54 13.29
C TRP A 99 10.46 -19.50 14.44
N ASN A 100 10.08 -19.11 15.65
CA ASN A 100 10.18 -19.93 16.85
C ASN A 100 8.99 -19.64 17.79
N ALA A 101 8.27 -20.71 18.16
CA ALA A 101 7.09 -20.66 19.00
C ALA A 101 7.31 -20.04 20.39
N GLU A 102 8.54 -20.13 20.92
CA GLU A 102 8.92 -19.61 22.23
C GLU A 102 9.50 -18.20 22.15
N ASP A 103 10.29 -17.92 21.10
CA ASP A 103 10.93 -16.62 20.91
C ASP A 103 11.31 -16.34 19.45
N SER A 104 10.40 -15.68 18.73
CA SER A 104 10.59 -15.20 17.36
C SER A 104 11.20 -13.80 17.28
N THR A 105 11.75 -13.25 18.37
CA THR A 105 12.24 -11.85 18.40
C THR A 105 13.29 -11.60 17.31
N ALA A 106 14.28 -12.48 17.20
CA ALA A 106 15.37 -12.31 16.23
C ALA A 106 14.88 -12.38 14.78
N ALA A 107 13.94 -13.28 14.50
CA ALA A 107 13.38 -13.43 13.15
C ALA A 107 12.55 -12.21 12.73
N LEU A 108 11.66 -11.74 13.61
CA LEU A 108 10.83 -10.57 13.30
C LEU A 108 11.69 -9.30 13.22
N GLN A 109 12.69 -9.15 14.10
CA GLN A 109 13.64 -8.02 14.03
C GLN A 109 14.46 -8.06 12.74
N ALA A 110 14.95 -9.23 12.31
CA ALA A 110 15.68 -9.36 11.06
C ALA A 110 14.82 -9.03 9.83
N ALA A 111 13.53 -9.40 9.85
CA ALA A 111 12.61 -9.04 8.78
C ALA A 111 12.42 -7.53 8.66
N ILE A 112 12.31 -6.82 9.79
CA ILE A 112 12.25 -5.35 9.85
C ILE A 112 13.57 -4.72 9.40
N ASP A 113 14.70 -5.25 9.86
CA ASP A 113 16.02 -4.72 9.58
C ASP A 113 16.51 -5.01 8.15
N SER A 114 15.84 -5.91 7.42
CA SER A 114 16.11 -6.24 6.02
C SER A 114 16.04 -5.03 5.07
N GLY A 115 15.36 -3.95 5.48
CA GLY A 115 15.16 -2.77 4.64
C GLY A 115 14.04 -2.92 3.62
N ALA A 116 13.28 -4.02 3.67
CA ALA A 116 12.05 -4.18 2.91
C ALA A 116 11.09 -3.02 3.20
N ARG A 117 10.45 -2.48 2.16
CA ARG A 117 9.39 -1.48 2.30
C ARG A 117 8.20 -2.06 3.05
N LYS A 118 7.88 -3.33 2.84
CA LYS A 118 6.74 -4.00 3.48
C LYS A 118 7.15 -5.31 4.13
N VAL A 119 6.87 -5.44 5.42
CA VAL A 119 7.08 -6.66 6.19
C VAL A 119 5.72 -7.25 6.53
N ILE A 120 5.48 -8.48 6.08
CA ILE A 120 4.26 -9.22 6.37
C ILE A 120 4.56 -10.18 7.51
N VAL A 121 3.93 -9.98 8.67
CA VAL A 121 3.93 -10.95 9.76
C VAL A 121 2.89 -12.00 9.41
N ASP A 122 3.34 -13.08 8.79
CA ASP A 122 2.51 -14.11 8.22
C ASP A 122 2.11 -15.20 9.22
N TRP A 123 1.02 -15.89 8.92
CA TRP A 123 0.49 -16.93 9.78
C TRP A 123 1.37 -18.18 9.82
N ARG A 124 1.37 -18.85 10.97
CA ARG A 124 2.11 -20.10 11.22
C ARG A 124 1.17 -21.13 11.84
N ASP A 125 1.17 -22.35 11.30
CA ASP A 125 0.39 -23.49 11.83
C ASP A 125 0.71 -23.80 13.30
N GLU A 126 1.93 -23.49 13.69
CA GLU A 126 2.54 -23.93 14.94
C GLU A 126 2.33 -22.93 16.09
N GLY A 127 1.79 -21.73 15.85
CA GLY A 127 1.44 -20.80 16.92
C GLY A 127 1.58 -19.32 16.60
N ASP A 128 1.55 -18.51 17.67
CA ASP A 128 1.65 -17.06 17.61
C ASP A 128 3.11 -16.59 17.49
N TRP A 129 3.32 -15.34 17.09
CA TRP A 129 4.64 -14.71 17.08
C TRP A 129 4.99 -14.24 18.50
N VAL A 130 5.61 -15.11 19.29
CA VAL A 130 6.06 -14.77 20.64
C VAL A 130 7.35 -13.95 20.55
N VAL A 131 7.35 -12.71 21.06
CA VAL A 131 8.52 -11.82 21.00
C VAL A 131 8.71 -11.08 22.32
N SER A 132 9.96 -10.76 22.65
CA SER A 132 10.31 -10.02 23.86
C SER A 132 10.13 -8.51 23.67
N SER A 133 10.74 -7.94 22.63
CA SER A 133 10.58 -6.56 22.18
C SER A 133 11.08 -6.43 20.75
N VAL A 134 10.35 -5.70 19.90
CA VAL A 134 10.69 -5.48 18.50
C VAL A 134 10.74 -3.98 18.23
N VAL A 135 11.80 -3.53 17.56
CA VAL A 135 12.03 -2.11 17.29
C VAL A 135 11.94 -1.83 15.79
N LEU A 136 11.04 -0.92 15.44
CA LEU A 136 10.72 -0.48 14.08
C LEU A 136 11.69 0.63 13.65
N ARG A 137 12.95 0.27 13.39
CA ARG A 137 14.07 1.23 13.21
C ARG A 137 14.18 1.85 11.81
N LYS A 138 13.37 1.43 10.85
CA LYS A 138 13.46 1.85 9.44
C LYS A 138 12.34 2.82 9.08
N SER A 139 12.68 3.89 8.36
CA SER A 139 11.71 4.79 7.75
C SER A 139 11.15 4.22 6.44
N ASN A 140 9.98 4.72 6.01
CA ASN A 140 9.27 4.30 4.79
C ASN A 140 8.92 2.80 4.79
N GLN A 141 8.50 2.29 5.96
CA GLN A 141 8.24 0.87 6.16
C GLN A 141 6.80 0.61 6.62
N GLU A 142 6.18 -0.38 5.98
CA GLU A 142 4.88 -0.93 6.33
C GLU A 142 5.06 -2.27 7.04
N ILE A 143 4.33 -2.46 8.14
CA ILE A 143 4.32 -3.68 8.92
C ILE A 143 2.88 -4.16 8.97
N ALA A 144 2.60 -5.20 8.19
CA ALA A 144 1.28 -5.77 8.03
C ALA A 144 1.19 -7.07 8.84
N ILE A 145 0.33 -7.08 9.85
CA ILE A 145 -0.01 -8.30 10.59
C ILE A 145 -1.13 -9.01 9.83
N ALA A 146 -0.84 -10.19 9.30
CA ALA A 146 -1.79 -10.93 8.47
C ALA A 146 -3.03 -11.36 9.27
N ASP A 147 -4.11 -11.71 8.54
CA ASP A 147 -5.33 -12.19 9.18
C ASP A 147 -5.07 -13.43 10.04
N GLY A 148 -5.65 -13.42 11.23
CA GLY A 148 -5.47 -14.50 12.17
C GLY A 148 -4.04 -14.57 12.68
N VAL A 149 -3.25 -13.50 12.68
CA VAL A 149 -1.92 -13.49 13.30
C VAL A 149 -1.94 -12.73 14.63
N THR A 150 -1.23 -13.25 15.62
CA THR A 150 -1.06 -12.58 16.91
C THR A 150 0.43 -12.43 17.19
N ILE A 151 0.86 -11.21 17.49
CA ILE A 151 2.17 -10.93 18.08
C ILE A 151 1.98 -10.90 19.59
N ARG A 152 2.57 -11.85 20.31
CA ARG A 152 2.42 -12.00 21.76
C ARG A 152 3.73 -11.60 22.45
N GLY A 153 3.62 -10.83 23.53
CA GLY A 153 4.72 -10.58 24.44
C GLY A 153 5.16 -11.84 25.16
N LYS A 154 6.45 -12.12 25.12
CA LYS A 154 7.08 -13.21 25.89
C LYS A 154 6.86 -12.98 27.38
N ALA A 155 6.44 -14.03 28.11
CA ALA A 155 5.97 -13.92 29.49
C ALA A 155 7.05 -13.45 30.50
N ASP A 156 8.31 -13.80 30.24
CA ASP A 156 9.50 -13.45 31.02
C ASP A 156 10.22 -12.20 30.48
N SER A 157 9.68 -11.53 29.45
CA SER A 157 10.26 -10.30 28.92
C SER A 157 10.27 -9.22 29.99
N THR A 158 11.41 -8.53 30.14
CA THR A 158 11.56 -7.34 30.98
C THR A 158 11.63 -6.05 30.16
N ALA A 159 11.34 -6.12 28.86
CA ALA A 159 11.39 -4.95 27.98
C ALA A 159 10.27 -3.95 28.32
N ASP A 160 10.53 -2.67 28.06
CA ASP A 160 9.61 -1.56 28.35
C ASP A 160 8.33 -1.60 27.51
N ALA A 161 8.44 -2.05 26.25
CA ALA A 161 7.32 -2.17 25.32
C ALA A 161 7.50 -3.35 24.37
N LEU A 162 6.38 -3.89 23.87
CA LEU A 162 6.41 -4.99 22.91
C LEU A 162 6.84 -4.52 21.52
N LEU A 163 6.30 -3.41 21.04
CA LEU A 163 6.66 -2.77 19.78
C LEU A 163 7.11 -1.34 20.05
N THR A 164 8.31 -0.97 19.57
CA THR A 164 8.87 0.37 19.76
C THR A 164 9.18 1.04 18.43
N ILE A 165 8.64 2.23 18.20
CA ILE A 165 9.03 3.14 17.11
C ILE A 165 9.98 4.18 17.71
N PRO A 166 11.28 4.17 17.38
CA PRO A 166 12.26 5.07 17.96
C PRO A 166 12.15 6.49 17.38
N GLN A 167 12.80 7.45 18.03
CA GLN A 167 12.89 8.83 17.52
C GLN A 167 13.59 8.90 16.17
N GLY A 168 13.17 9.85 15.33
CA GLY A 168 13.76 10.13 14.02
C GLY A 168 13.27 9.22 12.89
N VAL A 169 12.45 8.22 13.19
CA VAL A 169 11.83 7.36 12.17
C VAL A 169 10.62 8.06 11.55
N THR A 170 10.46 7.94 10.23
CA THR A 170 9.40 8.63 9.47
C THR A 170 8.71 7.69 8.50
N ASN A 171 7.43 7.96 8.19
CA ASN A 171 6.62 7.18 7.25
C ASN A 171 6.56 5.69 7.64
N VAL A 172 6.04 5.40 8.84
CA VAL A 172 5.89 4.03 9.33
C VAL A 172 4.42 3.71 9.55
N PHE A 173 3.97 2.60 8.96
CA PHE A 173 2.59 2.16 9.01
C PHE A 173 2.53 0.77 9.63
N LEU A 174 1.93 0.65 10.80
CA LEU A 174 1.68 -0.62 11.48
C LEU A 174 0.19 -0.91 11.41
N TYR A 175 -0.20 -1.99 10.74
CA TYR A 175 -1.62 -2.31 10.60
C TYR A 175 -1.92 -3.80 10.62
N GLY A 176 -3.14 -4.11 11.03
CA GLY A 176 -3.67 -5.46 11.06
C GLY A 176 -4.63 -5.74 9.91
N ILE A 177 -4.79 -7.01 9.58
CA ILE A 177 -5.83 -7.47 8.66
C ILE A 177 -6.83 -8.31 9.46
N VAL A 178 -8.11 -7.91 9.43
CA VAL A 178 -9.27 -8.64 9.98
C VAL A 178 -9.16 -9.05 11.46
N THR A 179 -8.51 -10.17 11.81
CA THR A 179 -8.35 -10.65 13.20
C THR A 179 -6.94 -10.51 13.79
N ALA A 180 -6.09 -9.70 13.15
CA ALA A 180 -4.75 -9.38 13.62
C ALA A 180 -4.74 -8.79 15.04
N ALA A 181 -3.81 -9.26 15.87
CA ALA A 181 -3.72 -8.83 17.26
C ALA A 181 -2.29 -8.65 17.78
N VAL A 182 -2.15 -7.77 18.76
CA VAL A 182 -0.94 -7.60 19.56
C VAL A 182 -1.31 -7.77 21.03
N ALA A 183 -0.62 -8.66 21.74
CA ALA A 183 -1.04 -9.12 23.06
C ALA A 183 0.08 -9.06 24.12
N VAL A 184 -0.22 -8.54 25.31
CA VAL A 184 0.66 -8.55 26.48
C VAL A 184 -0.18 -8.95 27.70
N GLU A 185 0.21 -10.03 28.40
CA GLU A 185 -0.60 -10.65 29.48
C GLU A 185 -0.11 -10.35 30.90
N ASN A 186 1.12 -9.83 31.08
CA ASN A 186 1.69 -9.52 32.41
C ASN A 186 1.95 -8.01 32.57
N GLY A 187 0.96 -7.34 33.16
CA GLY A 187 0.79 -5.90 33.33
C GLY A 187 1.63 -5.24 34.42
N ASP A 188 2.86 -4.86 34.07
CA ASP A 188 3.59 -3.81 34.79
C ASP A 188 3.40 -2.45 34.10
N CYS A 189 2.16 -1.99 33.89
CA CYS A 189 1.79 -0.79 33.11
C CYS A 189 2.59 -0.58 31.79
N ARG A 190 3.12 -1.65 31.19
CA ARG A 190 4.00 -1.56 30.02
C ARG A 190 3.19 -1.32 28.76
N PRO A 191 3.51 -0.30 27.96
CA PRO A 191 2.81 -0.10 26.70
C PRO A 191 3.02 -1.27 25.75
N VAL A 192 1.95 -1.63 25.05
CA VAL A 192 2.02 -2.61 23.96
C VAL A 192 2.78 -2.00 22.79
N ILE A 193 2.47 -0.74 22.46
CA ILE A 193 3.13 0.02 21.40
C ILE A 193 3.68 1.31 22.00
N GLN A 194 4.97 1.55 21.86
CA GLN A 194 5.62 2.78 22.29
C GLN A 194 6.20 3.52 21.09
N ILE A 195 5.77 4.76 20.91
CA ILE A 195 6.31 5.66 19.89
C ILE A 195 7.13 6.69 20.64
N LEU A 196 8.44 6.71 20.45
CA LEU A 196 9.33 7.65 21.15
C LEU A 196 9.45 8.99 20.42
N GLY A 197 9.04 9.03 19.15
CA GLY A 197 9.02 10.19 18.26
C GLY A 197 8.78 9.74 16.83
N GLY A 198 8.78 10.67 15.90
CA GLY A 198 8.66 10.39 14.47
C GLY A 198 7.69 11.31 13.76
N GLU A 199 7.63 11.17 12.44
CA GLU A 199 6.72 11.93 11.58
C GLU A 199 6.00 10.99 10.62
N ASN A 200 4.69 11.18 10.47
CA ASN A 200 3.83 10.35 9.62
C ASN A 200 3.86 8.89 10.04
N VAL A 201 3.30 8.63 11.23
CA VAL A 201 3.19 7.29 11.81
C VAL A 201 1.71 6.91 11.87
N ALA A 202 1.36 5.71 11.41
CA ALA A 202 0.00 5.19 11.52
C ALA A 202 -0.03 3.85 12.25
N VAL A 203 -1.01 3.69 13.14
CA VAL A 203 -1.36 2.43 13.79
C VAL A 203 -2.85 2.17 13.55
N THR A 204 -3.20 1.21 12.69
CA THR A 204 -4.60 1.00 12.29
C THR A 204 -5.03 -0.47 12.27
N ASP A 205 -6.34 -0.73 12.37
CA ASP A 205 -6.96 -2.04 12.09
C ASP A 205 -6.43 -3.20 12.96
N LEU A 206 -6.14 -2.92 14.22
CA LEU A 206 -5.52 -3.87 15.14
C LEU A 206 -6.41 -4.15 16.36
N THR A 207 -6.39 -5.40 16.81
CA THR A 207 -6.87 -5.75 18.14
C THR A 207 -5.71 -5.71 19.14
N ILE A 208 -5.77 -4.82 20.13
CA ILE A 208 -4.80 -4.78 21.22
C ILE A 208 -5.38 -5.51 22.44
N VAL A 209 -4.72 -6.58 22.83
CA VAL A 209 -5.09 -7.44 23.96
C VAL A 209 -4.14 -7.14 25.12
N SER A 210 -4.56 -6.32 26.08
CA SER A 210 -3.70 -5.99 27.23
C SER A 210 -4.47 -5.42 28.41
N ASP A 211 -3.95 -5.72 29.60
CA ASP A 211 -4.30 -5.13 30.89
C ASP A 211 -3.47 -3.88 31.23
N ALA A 212 -2.54 -3.47 30.37
CA ALA A 212 -1.68 -2.32 30.59
C ALA A 212 -2.46 -1.01 30.73
N CYS A 213 -1.91 -0.14 31.59
CA CYS A 213 -2.42 1.20 31.91
C CYS A 213 -2.41 2.09 30.66
N ASP A 214 -1.29 2.12 29.96
CA ASP A 214 -1.15 2.70 28.62
C ASP A 214 -0.98 1.57 27.61
N ARG A 215 -1.78 1.53 26.55
CA ARG A 215 -1.67 0.51 25.48
C ARG A 215 -0.81 0.98 24.32
N ILE A 216 -1.00 2.25 23.95
CA ILE A 216 -0.17 2.96 22.99
C ILE A 216 0.33 4.21 23.69
N LYS A 217 1.65 4.36 23.81
CA LYS A 217 2.30 5.50 24.49
C LYS A 217 3.08 6.31 23.46
N PHE A 218 2.88 7.63 23.45
CA PHE A 218 3.58 8.55 22.57
C PHE A 218 3.76 9.93 23.21
N PRO A 219 4.87 10.65 22.97
CA PRO A 219 5.05 12.03 23.40
C PRO A 219 4.42 13.02 22.41
N ASP A 220 4.23 14.27 22.85
CA ASP A 220 3.72 15.37 22.02
C ASP A 220 4.64 15.76 20.85
N THR A 221 5.85 15.18 20.78
CA THR A 221 6.81 15.42 19.70
C THR A 221 6.52 14.62 18.43
N VAL A 222 5.59 13.65 18.47
CA VAL A 222 5.19 12.89 17.28
C VAL A 222 4.32 13.77 16.37
N LYS A 223 4.70 13.89 15.09
CA LYS A 223 3.97 14.68 14.09
C LYS A 223 3.18 13.77 13.16
N ASN A 224 1.96 14.20 12.82
CA ASN A 224 1.09 13.46 11.88
C ASN A 224 0.91 11.99 12.31
N LEU A 225 0.47 11.79 13.55
CA LEU A 225 0.16 10.47 14.11
C LEU A 225 -1.30 10.12 13.81
N GLN A 226 -1.53 8.99 13.17
CA GLN A 226 -2.87 8.41 12.98
C GLN A 226 -3.02 7.15 13.82
N ILE A 227 -4.04 7.11 14.66
CA ILE A 227 -4.46 5.91 15.37
C ILE A 227 -5.95 5.73 15.08
N ASP A 228 -6.30 4.64 14.39
CA ASP A 228 -7.68 4.43 13.92
C ASP A 228 -8.06 2.94 13.93
N SER A 229 -9.34 2.64 14.02
CA SER A 229 -9.87 1.26 13.94
C SER A 229 -9.20 0.27 14.89
N ILE A 230 -8.88 0.73 16.11
CA ILE A 230 -8.26 -0.10 17.16
C ILE A 230 -9.35 -0.71 18.05
N THR A 231 -9.35 -2.03 18.15
CA THR A 231 -10.20 -2.77 19.09
C THR A 231 -9.41 -3.15 20.34
N TYR A 232 -9.95 -2.87 21.52
CA TYR A 232 -9.30 -3.23 22.79
C TYR A 232 -9.98 -4.42 23.44
N LYS A 233 -9.19 -5.38 23.94
CA LYS A 233 -9.67 -6.53 24.71
C LYS A 233 -8.82 -6.78 25.94
N LYS A 234 -9.42 -7.31 27.00
CA LYS A 234 -8.66 -7.82 28.16
C LYS A 234 -8.08 -9.20 27.84
N PRO A 235 -6.94 -9.59 28.43
CA PRO A 235 -6.36 -10.92 28.23
C PRO A 235 -7.34 -12.07 28.47
N GLN A 236 -8.18 -11.97 29.51
CA GLN A 236 -9.20 -12.97 29.86
C GLN A 236 -10.32 -13.15 28.81
N ASP A 237 -10.59 -12.10 28.02
CA ASP A 237 -11.65 -12.09 27.00
C ASP A 237 -11.11 -12.50 25.61
N TRP A 238 -9.81 -12.79 25.53
CA TRP A 238 -9.17 -13.24 24.30
C TRP A 238 -9.30 -14.75 24.16
N PRO A 239 -9.88 -15.25 23.05
CA PRO A 239 -10.04 -16.68 22.86
C PRO A 239 -8.65 -17.34 22.81
N LYS A 240 -8.38 -18.25 23.76
CA LYS A 240 -7.24 -19.16 23.66
C LYS A 240 -7.41 -19.93 22.36
N ARG A 241 -6.52 -19.71 21.39
CA ARG A 241 -6.61 -20.37 20.08
C ARG A 241 -6.60 -21.88 20.29
N LYS A 242 -7.66 -22.54 19.82
CA LYS A 242 -7.60 -23.97 19.53
C LYS A 242 -6.74 -24.08 18.28
N LEU A 243 -5.58 -24.72 18.40
CA LEU A 243 -4.77 -25.13 17.24
C LEU A 243 -5.73 -25.80 16.23
N ARG A 244 -5.85 -25.23 15.04
CA ARG A 244 -6.53 -25.93 13.94
C ARG A 244 -5.62 -27.10 13.59
N ARG A 245 -5.99 -28.29 14.09
CA ARG A 245 -5.39 -29.56 13.68
C ARG A 245 -5.66 -29.84 12.22
#